data_AF-A0AAW2GK83-F1
#
_entry.id   AF-A0AAW2GK83-F1
#
_cell.length_a   1.000
_cell.length_b   1.000
_cell.length_c   1.000
_cell.angle_alpha   90.00
_cell.angle_beta   90.00
_cell.angle_gamma   90.00
#
_symmetry.space_group_name_H-M   'P 1'
#
loop_
_entity.id
_entity.type
_entity.pdbx_description
1 polymer ?
#
loop_
_entity_poly.entity_id
_entity_poly.type
_entity_poly.pdbx_seq_one_letter_code
_entity_poly.pdbx_strand_id
1 'polypeptide(L)'
;MQSQAIGICITINALIFMSKVCGTIDVNLSELEYLVARLNPFECRRLIAALHYTTYDLPKNLAAAERKVDEEIPCLRQLLHWNSSPDEGRGKTHAAIIHRLRQLNRNDLAEWLGKTTFQQLGKDLEKSITLPFDELAKEETETSTSVFCANYI
;
A
#
# COMPACT_ATOMS: atom_id res chain seq x y z
N MET A 1 24.28 37.30 -2.52
CA MET A 1 23.77 36.34 -3.52
C MET A 1 23.65 34.90 -3.00
N GLN A 2 24.48 34.42 -2.06
CA GLN A 2 24.37 33.05 -1.51
C GLN A 2 23.10 32.78 -0.68
N SER A 3 22.61 33.76 0.08
CA SER A 3 21.45 33.55 0.99
C SER A 3 20.12 33.33 0.26
N GLN A 4 19.95 33.89 -0.94
CA GLN A 4 18.72 33.70 -1.74
C GLN A 4 18.69 32.32 -2.41
N ALA A 5 19.84 31.81 -2.85
CA ALA A 5 19.94 30.48 -3.46
C ALA A 5 19.62 29.35 -2.45
N ILE A 6 20.05 29.50 -1.20
CA ILE A 6 19.77 28.53 -0.13
C ILE A 6 18.26 28.52 0.19
N GLY A 7 17.61 29.70 0.27
CA GLY A 7 16.17 29.79 0.50
C GLY A 7 15.33 29.16 -0.63
N ILE A 8 15.77 29.31 -1.88
CA ILE A 8 15.14 28.67 -3.05
C ILE A 8 15.31 27.14 -2.99
N CYS A 9 16.51 26.64 -2.66
CA CYS A 9 16.74 25.20 -2.53
C CYS A 9 15.90 24.56 -1.41
N ILE A 10 15.75 25.24 -0.27
CA ILE A 10 14.94 24.72 0.84
C ILE A 10 13.46 24.68 0.46
N THR A 11 12.94 25.73 -0.17
CA THR A 11 11.53 25.78 -0.61
C THR A 11 11.23 24.76 -1.69
N ILE A 12 12.10 24.57 -2.67
CA ILE A 12 11.96 23.53 -3.70
C ILE A 12 11.99 22.13 -3.07
N ASN A 13 12.95 21.84 -2.19
CA ASN A 13 13.03 20.54 -1.53
C ASN A 13 11.81 20.28 -0.62
N ALA A 14 11.33 21.28 0.11
CA ALA A 14 10.12 21.17 0.92
C ALA A 14 8.87 20.91 0.05
N LEU A 15 8.74 21.56 -1.11
CA LEU A 15 7.63 21.34 -2.04
C LEU A 15 7.67 19.92 -2.64
N ILE A 16 8.87 19.43 -3.00
CA ILE A 16 9.09 18.07 -3.51
C ILE A 16 8.83 17.02 -2.43
N PHE A 17 9.19 17.30 -1.17
CA PHE A 17 8.96 16.39 -0.06
C PHE A 17 7.48 16.29 0.28
N MET A 18 6.77 17.42 0.36
CA MET A 18 5.32 17.45 0.63
C MET A 18 4.48 16.80 -0.47
N SER A 19 4.95 16.82 -1.72
CA SER A 19 4.27 16.14 -2.84
C SER A 19 4.56 14.62 -2.91
N LYS A 20 5.51 14.12 -2.11
CA LYS A 20 5.90 12.70 -2.07
C LYS A 20 5.29 11.90 -0.92
N VAL A 21 4.64 12.55 0.06
CA VAL A 21 3.98 11.85 1.17
C VAL A 21 2.56 11.44 0.76
N CYS A 22 2.46 10.56 -0.23
CA CYS A 22 1.35 9.63 -0.30
C CYS A 22 1.91 8.30 0.20
N GLY A 23 1.46 7.81 1.35
CA GLY A 23 1.74 6.46 1.78
C GLY A 23 1.10 5.49 0.78
N THR A 24 1.86 5.07 -0.21
CA THR A 24 1.42 4.20 -1.30
C THR A 24 1.68 2.76 -0.89
N ILE A 25 0.66 2.08 -0.37
CA ILE A 25 0.76 0.65 -0.03
C ILE A 25 0.12 -0.14 -1.18
N ASP A 26 0.95 -0.86 -1.92
CA ASP A 26 0.45 -1.80 -2.92
C ASP A 26 -0.22 -2.99 -2.21
N VAL A 27 -1.38 -3.40 -2.71
CA VAL A 27 -2.06 -4.64 -2.33
C VAL A 27 -1.17 -5.81 -2.72
N ASN A 28 -0.93 -6.72 -1.76
CA ASN A 28 -0.11 -7.89 -1.98
C ASN A 28 -0.89 -9.01 -2.67
N LEU A 29 -0.19 -10.05 -3.14
CA LEU A 29 -0.82 -11.17 -3.86
C LEU A 29 -1.89 -11.88 -3.02
N SER A 30 -1.63 -12.17 -1.74
CA SER A 30 -2.56 -12.89 -0.87
C SER A 30 -3.84 -12.09 -0.61
N GLU A 31 -3.74 -10.76 -0.53
CA GLU A 31 -4.91 -9.87 -0.44
C GLU A 31 -5.75 -9.90 -1.72
N LEU A 32 -5.11 -9.87 -2.90
CA LEU A 32 -5.81 -10.02 -4.18
C LEU A 32 -6.48 -11.38 -4.31
N GLU A 33 -5.78 -12.47 -3.97
CA GLU A 33 -6.36 -13.83 -3.93
C GLU A 33 -7.56 -13.90 -2.99
N TYR A 34 -7.46 -13.26 -1.83
CA TYR A 34 -8.58 -13.19 -0.89
C TYR A 34 -9.79 -12.49 -1.52
N LEU A 35 -9.60 -11.32 -2.12
CA LEU A 35 -10.68 -10.58 -2.79
C LEU A 35 -11.35 -11.41 -3.89
N VAL A 36 -10.55 -12.00 -4.79
CA VAL A 36 -11.04 -12.77 -5.93
C VAL A 36 -11.86 -13.98 -5.48
N ALA A 37 -11.49 -14.61 -4.38
CA ALA A 37 -12.24 -15.74 -3.83
C ALA A 37 -13.61 -15.35 -3.22
N ARG A 38 -13.87 -14.07 -2.94
CA ARG A 38 -15.15 -13.56 -2.38
C ARG A 38 -15.94 -12.70 -3.36
N LEU A 39 -15.40 -12.45 -4.54
CA LEU A 39 -16.08 -11.79 -5.64
C LEU A 39 -16.60 -12.86 -6.58
N ASN A 40 -17.90 -12.80 -6.91
CA ASN A 40 -18.40 -13.59 -8.02
C ASN A 40 -17.87 -13.03 -9.36
N PRO A 41 -17.95 -13.79 -10.46
CA PRO A 41 -17.40 -13.35 -11.76
C PRO A 41 -17.95 -11.99 -12.24
N PHE A 42 -19.23 -11.72 -11.99
CA PHE A 42 -19.86 -10.45 -12.36
C PHE A 42 -19.33 -9.28 -11.53
N GLU A 43 -19.22 -9.45 -10.22
CA GLU A 43 -18.66 -8.44 -9.30
C GLU A 43 -17.21 -8.16 -9.63
N CYS A 44 -16.42 -9.18 -9.98
CA CYS A 44 -15.04 -8.95 -10.37
C CYS A 44 -14.94 -8.10 -11.65
N ARG A 45 -15.68 -8.43 -12.70
CA ARG A 45 -15.67 -7.63 -13.94
C ARG A 45 -16.07 -6.19 -13.67
N ARG A 46 -17.05 -6.01 -12.80
CA ARG A 46 -17.52 -4.70 -12.37
C ARG A 46 -16.46 -3.93 -11.58
N LEU A 47 -15.72 -4.60 -10.70
CA LEU A 47 -14.57 -4.03 -10.00
C LEU A 47 -13.46 -3.64 -10.99
N ILE A 48 -13.05 -4.52 -11.90
CA ILE A 48 -12.04 -4.22 -12.92
C ILE A 48 -12.45 -3.00 -13.75
N ALA A 49 -13.68 -2.97 -14.26
CA ALA A 49 -14.19 -1.84 -15.01
C ALA A 49 -14.17 -0.54 -14.18
N ALA A 50 -14.54 -0.62 -12.91
CA ALA A 50 -14.55 0.53 -12.00
C ALA A 50 -13.13 1.06 -11.70
N LEU A 51 -12.14 0.18 -11.64
CA LEU A 51 -10.73 0.53 -11.36
C LEU A 51 -10.06 1.32 -12.50
N HIS A 52 -10.60 1.25 -13.71
CA HIS A 52 -10.10 2.03 -14.86
C HIS A 52 -10.64 3.47 -14.89
N TYR A 53 -11.56 3.82 -13.99
CA TYR A 53 -11.99 5.21 -13.83
C TYR A 53 -11.14 5.91 -12.78
N THR A 54 -10.74 7.15 -13.05
CA THR A 54 -9.98 8.00 -12.12
C THR A 54 -10.85 9.02 -11.38
N THR A 55 -12.12 9.15 -11.77
CA THR A 55 -13.08 10.05 -11.14
C THR A 55 -13.43 9.59 -9.73
N TYR A 56 -13.74 10.53 -8.83
CA TYR A 56 -14.18 10.18 -7.48
C TYR A 56 -15.45 9.33 -7.53
N ASP A 57 -16.50 9.84 -8.18
CA ASP A 57 -17.74 9.11 -8.39
C ASP A 57 -17.66 8.13 -9.56
N LEU A 58 -18.40 7.03 -9.43
CA LEU A 58 -18.50 6.02 -10.47
C LEU A 58 -19.49 6.50 -11.56
N PRO A 59 -19.13 6.44 -12.85
CA PRO A 59 -20.02 6.90 -13.90
C PRO A 59 -21.24 6.00 -14.03
N LYS A 60 -22.39 6.60 -14.37
CA LYS A 60 -23.66 5.89 -14.58
C LYS A 60 -23.59 4.81 -15.67
N ASN A 61 -22.64 4.93 -16.61
CA ASN A 61 -22.48 4.01 -17.74
C ASN A 61 -21.39 2.93 -17.50
N LEU A 62 -21.21 2.49 -16.25
CA LEU A 62 -20.27 1.41 -15.93
C LEU A 62 -20.54 0.12 -16.73
N ALA A 63 -21.81 -0.18 -16.99
CA ALA A 63 -22.22 -1.36 -17.74
C ALA A 63 -21.59 -1.46 -19.14
N ALA A 64 -21.30 -0.32 -19.79
CA ALA A 64 -20.59 -0.33 -21.08
C ALA A 64 -19.10 -0.68 -20.94
N ALA A 65 -18.47 -0.30 -19.82
CA ALA A 65 -17.09 -0.67 -19.52
C ALA A 65 -16.97 -2.14 -19.09
N GLU A 66 -17.95 -2.65 -18.32
CA GLU A 66 -18.02 -4.07 -17.93
C GLU A 66 -17.97 -5.02 -19.13
N ARG A 67 -18.63 -4.66 -20.24
CA ARG A 67 -18.63 -5.45 -21.49
C ARG A 67 -17.30 -5.47 -22.23
N LYS A 68 -16.40 -4.53 -21.92
CA LYS A 68 -15.06 -4.49 -22.50
C LYS A 68 -14.05 -5.31 -21.69
N VAL A 69 -14.45 -5.77 -20.51
CA VAL A 69 -13.63 -6.64 -19.68
C VAL A 69 -13.67 -8.04 -20.26
N ASP A 70 -12.50 -8.57 -20.62
CA ASP A 70 -12.37 -9.92 -21.17
C ASP A 70 -12.80 -10.96 -20.13
N GLU A 71 -13.75 -11.82 -20.50
CA GLU A 71 -14.28 -12.87 -19.63
C GLU A 71 -13.38 -14.11 -19.58
N GLU A 72 -12.50 -14.29 -20.59
CA GLU A 72 -11.59 -15.43 -20.67
C GLU A 72 -10.37 -15.25 -19.74
N ILE A 73 -10.01 -14.00 -19.45
CA ILE A 73 -8.89 -13.70 -18.56
C ILE A 73 -9.34 -13.87 -17.10
N PRO A 74 -8.66 -14.71 -16.28
CA PRO A 74 -9.00 -14.87 -14.88
C PRO A 74 -8.97 -13.55 -14.11
N CYS A 75 -9.97 -13.32 -13.26
CA CYS A 75 -10.11 -12.13 -12.42
C CYS A 75 -8.81 -11.74 -11.68
N LEU A 76 -8.14 -12.72 -11.07
CA LEU A 76 -6.88 -12.51 -10.36
C LEU A 76 -5.78 -11.95 -11.29
N ARG A 77 -5.69 -12.46 -12.53
CA ARG A 77 -4.71 -11.98 -13.50
C ARG A 77 -4.98 -10.54 -13.92
N GLN A 78 -6.26 -10.17 -14.08
CA GLN A 78 -6.65 -8.80 -14.39
C GLN A 78 -6.32 -7.85 -13.24
N LEU A 79 -6.63 -8.23 -12.00
CA LEU A 79 -6.28 -7.43 -10.82
C LEU A 79 -4.78 -7.29 -10.63
N LEU A 80 -4.01 -8.37 -10.84
CA LEU A 80 -2.54 -8.32 -10.77
C LEU A 80 -1.95 -7.40 -11.83
N HIS A 81 -2.47 -7.46 -13.06
CA HIS A 81 -2.05 -6.55 -14.12
C HIS A 81 -2.32 -5.10 -13.74
N TRP A 82 -3.53 -4.79 -13.28
CA TRP A 82 -3.89 -3.45 -12.87
C TRP A 82 -3.06 -2.94 -11.67
N ASN A 83 -2.83 -3.81 -10.68
CA ASN A 83 -2.05 -3.51 -9.47
C ASN A 83 -0.56 -3.23 -9.76
N SER A 84 -0.01 -3.83 -10.82
CA SER A 84 1.42 -3.71 -11.18
C SER A 84 1.73 -2.68 -12.28
N SER A 85 0.71 -2.23 -13.00
CA SER A 85 0.86 -1.29 -14.12
C SER A 85 1.09 0.15 -13.63
N PRO A 86 2.21 0.80 -14.01
CA PRO A 86 2.55 2.17 -13.58
C PRO A 86 1.48 3.23 -13.92
N ASP A 87 0.82 3.05 -15.06
CA ASP A 87 -0.17 4.00 -15.59
C ASP A 87 -1.58 3.74 -15.05
N GLU A 88 -1.74 2.70 -14.23
CA GLU A 88 -3.02 2.28 -13.67
C GLU A 88 -3.00 2.32 -12.14
N GLY A 89 -2.83 1.16 -11.49
CA GLY A 89 -2.99 1.03 -10.05
C GLY A 89 -1.71 1.27 -9.26
N ARG A 90 -0.52 1.06 -9.83
CA ARG A 90 0.73 0.97 -9.07
C ARG A 90 0.95 2.16 -8.13
N GLY A 91 1.18 1.87 -6.86
CA GLY A 91 1.33 2.83 -5.76
C GLY A 91 -0.01 3.36 -5.21
N LYS A 92 -1.17 3.05 -5.78
CA LYS A 92 -2.45 3.59 -5.28
C LYS A 92 -3.49 2.51 -5.02
N THR A 93 -3.06 1.25 -5.02
CA THR A 93 -3.95 0.13 -5.24
C THR A 93 -4.87 -0.12 -4.06
N HIS A 94 -4.39 -0.05 -2.81
CA HIS A 94 -5.23 -0.23 -1.63
C HIS A 94 -6.38 0.77 -1.57
N ALA A 95 -6.07 2.07 -1.61
CA ALA A 95 -7.07 3.12 -1.50
C ALA A 95 -8.08 3.09 -2.66
N ALA A 96 -7.60 2.85 -3.88
CA ALA A 96 -8.44 2.76 -5.07
C ALA A 96 -9.38 1.54 -5.03
N ILE A 97 -8.85 0.36 -4.66
CA ILE A 97 -9.66 -0.87 -4.56
C ILE A 97 -10.70 -0.73 -3.44
N ILE A 98 -10.33 -0.25 -2.26
CA ILE A 98 -11.27 0.01 -1.16
C ILE A 98 -12.38 0.97 -1.61
N HIS A 99 -12.01 2.07 -2.27
CA HIS A 99 -12.98 3.07 -2.73
C HIS A 99 -13.97 2.47 -3.74
N ARG A 100 -13.47 1.73 -4.74
CA ARG A 100 -14.35 1.07 -5.73
C ARG A 100 -15.21 -0.01 -5.12
N LEU A 101 -14.70 -0.83 -4.19
CA LEU A 101 -15.49 -1.84 -3.49
C LEU A 101 -16.69 -1.20 -2.75
N ARG A 102 -16.50 -0.06 -2.08
CA ARG A 102 -17.60 0.69 -1.44
C ARG A 102 -18.65 1.14 -2.44
N GLN A 103 -18.22 1.70 -3.57
CA GLN A 103 -19.13 2.15 -4.64
C GLN A 103 -19.90 1.00 -5.30
N LEU A 104 -19.37 -0.21 -5.23
CA LEU A 104 -19.99 -1.45 -5.70
C LEU A 104 -20.79 -2.18 -4.61
N ASN A 105 -21.02 -1.53 -3.46
CA ASN A 105 -21.72 -2.09 -2.31
C ASN A 105 -21.04 -3.32 -1.67
N ARG A 106 -19.74 -3.53 -1.92
CA ARG A 106 -18.91 -4.54 -1.25
C ARG A 106 -18.15 -3.95 -0.07
N ASN A 107 -18.94 -3.39 0.86
CA ASN A 107 -18.42 -2.75 2.07
C ASN A 107 -17.68 -3.75 2.98
N ASP A 108 -18.09 -5.01 2.95
CA ASP A 108 -17.45 -6.14 3.65
C ASP A 108 -15.98 -6.29 3.24
N LEU A 109 -15.71 -6.35 1.93
CA LEU A 109 -14.36 -6.48 1.39
C LEU A 109 -13.55 -5.20 1.56
N ALA A 110 -14.20 -4.04 1.41
CA ALA A 110 -13.56 -2.75 1.62
C ALA A 110 -13.09 -2.57 3.08
N GLU A 111 -13.90 -2.98 4.05
CA GLU A 111 -13.56 -2.93 5.46
C GLU A 111 -12.47 -3.95 5.81
N TRP A 112 -12.58 -5.18 5.30
CA TRP A 112 -11.56 -6.21 5.49
C TRP A 112 -10.20 -5.74 4.96
N LEU A 113 -10.14 -5.28 3.71
CA LEU A 113 -8.91 -4.83 3.06
C LEU A 113 -8.33 -3.59 3.77
N GLY A 114 -9.17 -2.67 4.24
CA GLY A 114 -8.70 -1.53 5.03
C GLY A 114 -8.05 -1.97 6.35
N LYS A 115 -8.63 -2.97 7.04
CA LYS A 115 -8.08 -3.49 8.30
C LYS A 115 -6.74 -4.22 8.10
N THR A 116 -6.57 -4.98 7.01
CA THR A 116 -5.30 -5.66 6.74
C THR A 116 -4.17 -4.66 6.51
N THR A 117 -4.43 -3.56 5.79
CA THR A 117 -3.44 -2.48 5.60
C THR A 117 -2.97 -1.89 6.92
N PHE A 118 -3.89 -1.58 7.85
CA PHE A 118 -3.53 -1.02 9.16
C PHE A 118 -2.80 -2.02 10.05
N GLN A 119 -3.16 -3.31 9.98
CA GLN A 119 -2.44 -4.37 10.71
C GLN A 119 -1.02 -4.55 10.20
N GLN A 120 -0.82 -4.51 8.87
CA GLN A 120 0.50 -4.56 8.25
C GLN A 120 1.35 -3.39 8.73
N LEU A 121 0.80 -2.17 8.67
CA LEU A 121 1.49 -0.96 9.11
C LEU A 121 1.84 -1.00 10.61
N GLY A 122 0.95 -1.54 11.44
CA GLY A 122 1.20 -1.73 12.87
C GLY A 122 2.34 -2.72 13.16
N LYS A 123 2.39 -3.84 12.43
CA LYS A 123 3.48 -4.82 12.55
C LYS A 123 4.82 -4.27 12.07
N ASP A 124 4.81 -3.50 10.98
CA ASP A 124 6.03 -2.86 10.46
C ASP A 124 6.55 -1.81 11.44
N LEU A 125 5.65 -1.04 12.06
CA LEU A 125 6.00 -0.10 13.12
C LEU A 125 6.57 -0.84 14.34
N GLU A 126 5.90 -1.89 14.83
CA GLU A 126 6.37 -2.70 15.95
C GLU A 126 7.76 -3.29 15.68
N LYS A 127 7.99 -3.85 14.49
CA LYS A 127 9.29 -4.39 14.05
C LYS A 127 10.37 -3.30 13.99
N SER A 128 10.03 -2.10 13.50
CA SER A 128 10.97 -0.98 13.44
C SER A 128 11.38 -0.45 14.82
N ILE A 129 10.54 -0.67 15.83
CA ILE A 129 10.82 -0.33 17.22
C ILE A 129 11.64 -1.45 17.88
N THR A 130 11.22 -2.72 17.75
CA THR A 130 11.87 -3.83 18.45
C THR A 130 13.28 -4.15 17.97
N LEU A 131 13.54 -4.07 16.66
CA LEU A 131 14.88 -4.33 16.10
C LEU A 131 16.00 -3.47 16.71
N PRO A 132 15.89 -2.13 16.78
CA PRO A 132 16.93 -1.31 17.39
C PRO A 132 17.08 -1.52 18.91
N PHE A 133 16.00 -1.85 19.63
CA PHE A 133 16.11 -2.12 21.07
C PHE A 133 16.72 -3.49 21.39
N ASP A 134 16.44 -4.51 20.57
CA ASP A 134 17.08 -5.83 20.70
C ASP A 134 18.57 -5.80 20.34
N GLU A 135 18.97 -4.88 19.45
CA GLU A 135 20.38 -4.65 19.09
C GLU A 135 21.12 -3.92 20.22
N LEU A 136 20.52 -2.88 20.81
CA LEU A 136 21.05 -2.18 21.99
C LEU A 136 21.20 -3.12 23.21
N ALA A 137 20.24 -4.02 23.45
CA ALA A 137 20.31 -4.99 24.55
C ALA A 137 21.46 -6.01 24.38
N LYS A 138 21.85 -6.32 23.15
CA LYS A 138 23.00 -7.20 22.85
C LYS A 138 24.34 -6.47 23.06
N GLU A 139 24.42 -5.18 22.70
CA GLU A 139 25.63 -4.37 22.95
C GLU A 139 25.91 -4.17 24.45
N GLU A 140 24.88 -4.01 25.29
CA GLU A 140 25.05 -3.86 26.74
C GLU A 140 25.52 -5.16 27.44
N THR A 141 25.13 -6.31 26.91
CA THR A 141 25.52 -7.62 27.46
C THR A 141 26.96 -8.01 27.10
N GLU A 142 27.42 -7.66 25.89
CA GLU A 142 28.82 -7.85 25.47
C GLU A 142 29.79 -6.87 26.16
N THR A 143 29.37 -5.62 26.39
CA THR A 143 30.21 -4.63 27.08
C THR A 143 30.40 -5.00 28.56
N SER A 144 29.37 -5.54 29.21
CA SER A 144 29.43 -5.97 30.62
C SER A 144 30.25 -7.25 30.85
N THR A 145 30.38 -8.13 29.84
CA THR A 145 31.27 -9.30 29.93
C THR A 145 32.74 -8.93 29.74
N SER A 146 33.06 -7.91 28.93
CA SER A 146 34.45 -7.47 28.74
C SER A 146 35.06 -6.78 29.97
N VAL A 147 34.25 -6.11 30.79
CA VAL A 147 34.71 -5.47 32.04
C VAL A 147 34.96 -6.49 33.16
N PHE A 148 34.28 -7.64 33.12
CA PHE A 148 34.48 -8.69 34.12
C PHE A 148 35.76 -9.52 33.92
N CYS A 149 36.30 -9.59 32.70
CA CYS A 149 37.55 -10.31 32.41
C CYS A 149 38.83 -9.46 32.55
N ALA A 150 38.72 -8.13 32.74
CA ALA A 150 39.88 -7.23 32.85
C ALA A 150 40.38 -7.02 34.30
N ASN A 151 39.68 -7.53 35.32
CA ASN A 151 40.06 -7.39 36.74
C ASN A 151 40.68 -8.65 37.36
N TYR A 152 41.09 -9.63 36.54
CA TYR A 152 41.74 -10.86 36.99
C TYR A 152 42.92 -11.24 36.07
N ILE A 153 43.91 -10.35 35.93
CA ILE A 153 45.30 -10.71 35.58
C ILE A 153 46.24 -9.85 36.42
#